data_AF-A0A2X2VWM4-F1
#
_entry.id   AF-A0A2X2VWM4-F1
#
_cell.length_a   1.000
_cell.length_b   1.000
_cell.length_c   1.000
_cell.angle_alpha   90.00
_cell.angle_beta   90.00
_cell.angle_gamma   90.00
#
_symmetry.space_group_name_H-M   'P 1'
#
loop_
_entity.id
_entity.type
_entity.pdbx_description
1 polymer ?
#
loop_
_entity_poly.entity_id
_entity_poly.type
_entity_poly.pdbx_seq_one_letter_code
_entity_poly.pdbx_strand_id
1 'polypeptide(L)' 'MAKIIKEKIWVENQRILEKGDYIIFNAKMKGKTEIKSWILSMGSSIEVIKPLNFRQEIIDDLNKNLKNYN' A
#
# COMPACT_ATOMS: atom_id res chain seq x y z
N MET A 1 -1.74 -14.19 5.28
CA MET A 1 -1.80 -13.18 4.20
C MET A 1 -0.44 -12.69 3.68
N ALA A 2 0.62 -12.55 4.50
CA ALA A 2 1.95 -12.10 4.04
C ALA A 2 2.61 -12.96 2.93
N LYS A 3 2.27 -14.25 2.85
CA LYS A 3 2.80 -15.16 1.80
C LYS A 3 2.42 -14.76 0.36
N ILE A 4 1.24 -14.18 0.14
CA ILE A 4 0.71 -13.96 -1.23
C ILE A 4 1.46 -12.81 -1.94
N ILE A 5 1.92 -11.80 -1.20
CA ILE A 5 2.68 -10.68 -1.78
C ILE A 5 4.05 -11.15 -2.28
N LYS A 6 4.59 -12.21 -1.66
CA LYS A 6 5.90 -12.78 -1.98
C LYS A 6 5.88 -13.67 -3.23
N GLU A 7 4.74 -14.25 -3.58
CA GLU A 7 4.58 -15.19 -4.70
C GLU A 7 4.21 -14.54 -6.04
N LYS A 8 3.84 -13.25 -6.06
CA LYS A 8 3.53 -12.51 -7.29
C LYS A 8 4.57 -11.43 -7.59
N ILE A 9 5.12 -11.47 -8.79
CA ILE A 9 5.85 -10.35 -9.39
C ILE A 9 4.80 -9.37 -9.92
N TRP A 10 4.59 -8.25 -9.22
CA TRP A 10 3.62 -7.22 -9.59
C TRP A 10 4.20 -6.25 -10.63
N VAL A 11 5.53 -6.04 -10.63
CA VAL A 11 6.26 -5.30 -11.66
C VAL A 11 7.69 -5.82 -11.78
N GLU A 12 8.29 -5.73 -12.98
CA GLU A 12 9.65 -6.20 -13.27
C GLU A 12 10.75 -5.56 -12.38
N ASN A 13 10.49 -4.37 -11.81
CA ASN A 13 11.43 -3.63 -10.96
C ASN A 13 11.06 -3.62 -9.47
N GLN A 14 10.25 -4.57 -8.99
CA GLN A 14 9.91 -4.62 -7.57
C GLN A 14 11.12 -5.05 -6.73
N ARG A 15 11.32 -4.36 -5.61
CA ARG A 15 12.28 -4.72 -4.57
C ARG A 15 11.52 -5.01 -3.28
N ILE A 16 11.74 -6.19 -2.75
CA ILE A 16 11.17 -6.63 -1.47
C ILE A 16 12.33 -6.79 -0.50
N LEU A 17 12.31 -6.05 0.60
CA LEU A 17 13.24 -6.23 1.71
C LEU A 17 12.50 -6.88 2.86
N GLU A 18 12.92 -8.07 3.24
CA GLU A 18 12.35 -8.79 4.38
C GLU A 18 13.02 -8.36 5.67
N LYS A 19 12.20 -8.04 6.67
CA LYS A 19 12.60 -7.59 8.00
C LYS A 19 11.84 -8.44 9.01
N GLY A 20 12.16 -9.73 9.09
CA GLY A 20 11.61 -10.69 10.08
C GLY A 20 10.09 -10.73 10.15
N ASP A 21 9.52 -9.74 10.82
CA ASP A 21 8.10 -9.53 11.09
C ASP A 21 7.35 -8.76 9.97
N TYR A 22 8.06 -7.99 9.13
CA TYR A 22 7.45 -7.21 8.06
C TYR A 22 8.27 -7.21 6.76
N ILE A 23 7.66 -6.72 5.68
CA ILE A 23 8.34 -6.54 4.39
C ILE A 23 8.27 -5.07 3.97
N ILE A 24 9.35 -4.54 3.41
CA ILE A 24 9.34 -3.27 2.70
C ILE A 24 9.22 -3.59 1.21
N PHE A 25 8.05 -3.27 0.66
CA PHE A 25 7.76 -3.40 -0.76
C PHE A 25 8.03 -2.05 -1.46
N ASN A 26 8.96 -2.03 -2.41
CA ASN A 26 9.26 -0.87 -3.23
C ASN A 26 9.10 -1.23 -4.70
N ALA A 27 8.20 -0.54 -5.40
CA ALA A 27 7.89 -0.82 -6.79
C ALA A 27 7.55 0.48 -7.52
N LYS A 28 7.92 0.56 -8.80
CA LYS A 28 7.42 1.60 -9.71
C LYS A 28 6.25 1.02 -10.49
N MET A 29 5.04 1.46 -10.15
CA MET A 29 3.80 0.94 -10.72
C MET A 29 3.05 2.05 -11.46
N LYS A 30 2.26 1.67 -12.47
CA LYS A 30 1.27 2.54 -13.13
C LYS A 30 -0.13 2.16 -12.60
N GLY A 31 -1.10 3.06 -12.69
CA GLY A 31 -2.45 2.81 -12.17
C GLY A 31 -2.61 3.23 -10.71
N LYS A 32 -2.46 4.52 -10.43
CA LYS A 32 -2.55 5.10 -9.07
C LYS A 32 -3.84 4.73 -8.33
N THR A 33 -4.97 4.72 -9.04
CA THR A 33 -6.29 4.41 -8.48
C THR A 33 -6.39 2.96 -8.02
N GLU A 34 -5.89 2.01 -8.82
CA GLU A 34 -5.89 0.59 -8.47
C GLU A 34 -4.97 0.31 -7.28
N ILE A 35 -3.78 0.90 -7.27
CA ILE A 35 -2.82 0.78 -6.16
C ILE A 35 -3.44 1.36 -4.88
N LYS A 36 -4.09 2.52 -4.96
CA LYS A 36 -4.80 3.14 -3.85
C LYS A 36 -5.89 2.21 -3.30
N SER A 37 -6.73 1.65 -4.17
CA SER A 37 -7.77 0.69 -3.78
C SER A 37 -7.19 -0.54 -3.08
N TRP A 38 -6.10 -1.09 -3.61
CA TRP A 38 -5.40 -2.23 -3.02
C TRP A 38 -4.85 -1.93 -1.62
N ILE A 39 -4.20 -0.77 -1.43
CA ILE A 39 -3.69 -0.33 -0.13
C ILE A 39 -4.83 -0.16 0.88
N LEU A 40 -5.91 0.52 0.49
CA LEU A 40 -7.06 0.74 1.36
C LEU A 40 -7.74 -0.57 1.75
N SER A 41 -7.82 -1.54 0.83
CA SER A 41 -8.36 -2.87 1.11
C SER A 41 -7.55 -3.66 2.14
N MET A 42 -6.25 -3.39 2.28
CA MET A 42 -5.39 -4.02 3.30
C MET A 42 -5.51 -3.36 4.69
N GLY A 43 -6.13 -2.20 4.78
CA GLY A 43 -6.38 -1.50 6.04
C GLY A 43 -5.11 -1.26 6.86
N SER A 44 -5.14 -1.63 8.14
CA SER A 44 -4.05 -1.41 9.09
C SER A 44 -2.82 -2.32 8.88
N SER A 45 -2.86 -3.25 7.93
CA SER A 45 -1.75 -4.18 7.66
C SER A 45 -0.68 -3.61 6.72
N ILE A 46 -0.86 -2.39 6.22
CA ILE A 46 0.06 -1.74 5.28
C ILE A 46 0.28 -0.27 5.65
N GLU A 47 1.49 0.24 5.41
CA GLU A 47 1.80 1.66 5.55
C GLU A 47 2.53 2.17 4.31
N VAL A 48 2.10 3.33 3.80
CA VAL A 48 2.80 4.04 2.73
C VAL A 48 3.92 4.90 3.33
N ILE A 49 5.17 4.47 3.15
CA ILE A 49 6.35 5.22 3.61
C ILE A 49 6.67 6.36 2.62
N LYS A 50 6.70 6.08 1.32
CA LYS A 50 6.99 7.04 0.25
C LYS A 50 6.20 6.70 -1.03
N PRO A 51 5.91 7.70 -1.88
CA PRO A 51 6.17 9.13 -1.69
C PRO A 51 5.15 9.79 -0.74
N LEU A 52 5.56 10.88 -0.08
CA LEU A 52 4.76 11.55 0.97
C LEU A 52 3.42 12.10 0.45
N ASN A 53 3.40 12.61 -0.78
CA ASN A 53 2.16 13.07 -1.41
C ASN A 53 1.13 11.94 -1.52
N PHE A 54 1.57 10.74 -1.91
CA PHE A 54 0.69 9.59 -2.04
C PHE A 54 0.23 9.07 -0.67
N ARG A 55 1.11 9.08 0.34
CA ARG A 55 0.74 8.79 1.73
C ARG A 55 -0.37 9.74 2.21
N GLN A 56 -0.22 11.04 1.94
CA GLN A 56 -1.20 12.05 2.35
C GLN A 56 -2.56 11.80 1.70
N GLU A 57 -2.58 11.47 0.41
CA GLU A 57 -3.83 11.14 -0.28
C GLU A 57 -4.56 9.94 0.34
N ILE A 58 -3.84 8.90 0.78
CA ILE A 58 -4.45 7.76 1.47
C ILE A 58 -5.08 8.18 2.80
N ILE A 59 -4.38 9.02 3.57
CA ILE A 59 -4.87 9.55 4.84
C ILE A 59 -6.13 10.40 4.62
N ASP A 60 -6.14 11.25 3.60
CA ASP A 60 -7.32 12.06 3.24
C ASP A 60 -8.52 11.20 2.84
N ASP A 61 -8.32 10.14 2.05
CA ASP A 61 -9.38 9.18 1.70
C ASP A 61 -9.92 8.45 2.95
N LEU A 62 -9.04 8.00 3.85
CA LEU A 62 -9.45 7.36 5.11
C LEU A 62 -10.25 8.33 6.00
N ASN A 63 -9.79 9.57 6.14
CA ASN A 63 -10.50 10.60 6.92
C ASN A 63 -11.88 10.93 6.33
N LYS A 64 -12.00 10.99 5.00
CA LYS A 64 -13.31 11.16 4.34
C LYS A 64 -14.24 9.99 4.62
N ASN A 65 -13.72 8.76 4.54
CA ASN A 65 -14.52 7.57 4.85
C ASN A 65 -14.97 7.55 6.31
N LEU A 66 -14.11 7.91 7.25
CA LEU A 66 -14.45 8.02 8.67
C LEU A 66 -15.57 9.03 8.93
N LYS A 67 -15.58 10.16 8.20
CA LYS A 67 -16.66 11.15 8.32
C LYS A 67 -18.04 10.61 7.95
N ASN A 68 -18.15 9.56 7.15
CA ASN A 68 -19.43 8.96 6.80
C ASN A 68 -20.05 8.16 7.96
N TYR A 69 -19.28 7.88 9.01
CA TYR A 69 -19.70 7.13 10.19
C TYR A 69 -19.80 8.00 11.47
N ASN A 70 -19.54 9.31 11.36
CA ASN A 70 -19.70 10.32 12.42
C ASN A 70 -20.94 11.18 12.14
#